data_AF-A0A564Q8L6-F1
#
_entry.id   AF-A0A564Q8L6-F1
#
_cell.length_a   1.000
_cell.length_b   1.000
_cell.length_c   1.000
_cell.angle_alpha   90.00
_cell.angle_beta   90.00
_cell.angle_gamma   90.00
#
_symmetry.space_group_name_H-M   'P 1'
#
loop_
_entity.id
_entity.type
_entity.pdbx_description
1 polymer ?
#
loop_
_entity_poly.entity_id
_entity_poly.type
_entity_poly.pdbx_seq_one_letter_code
_entity_poly.pdbx_strand_id
1 'polypeptide(L)'
;MGKEESIPEEIGGVKKEELIGLAEEMKHANFGMVFFGMGVTMTGPKYKNIAALERLVRELNRHTKFSLMPMRGHYNVAGAGAVFTWRTGFPYAVDFRRGYPYYNPGETTSNDLLIREEVDAMLVVASDPGAHFVNSSVRRMAKIPLIVMDPHPSATSELADLIIPTAISGVEMDGTAYRMDDVPIRFKKLIDSKFKSDFEIIGDIIEKIDRMGVKD
;
A
#
# COMPACT_ATOMS: atom_id res chain seq x y z
N MET A 1 -17.27 25.89 13.01
CA MET A 1 -17.46 26.18 11.57
C MET A 1 -16.72 27.48 11.26
N GLY A 2 -15.91 27.51 10.21
CA GLY A 2 -15.21 28.73 9.79
C GLY A 2 -16.20 29.77 9.28
N LYS A 3 -15.93 31.04 9.54
CA LYS A 3 -16.72 32.14 8.97
C LYS A 3 -16.25 32.39 7.54
N GLU A 4 -17.14 32.74 6.63
CA GLU A 4 -16.77 33.09 5.24
C GLU A 4 -15.75 34.24 5.17
N GLU A 5 -15.82 35.17 6.13
CA GLU A 5 -14.85 36.25 6.36
C GLU A 5 -13.43 35.75 6.66
N SER A 6 -13.26 34.49 7.08
CA SER A 6 -11.96 33.90 7.39
C SER A 6 -11.31 33.16 6.21
N ILE A 7 -11.98 33.11 5.06
CA ILE A 7 -11.45 32.48 3.84
C ILE A 7 -10.64 33.54 3.05
N PRO A 8 -9.35 33.30 2.78
CA PRO A 8 -8.53 34.15 1.90
C PRO A 8 -9.13 34.32 0.50
N GLU A 9 -8.79 35.42 -0.18
CA GLU A 9 -9.26 35.72 -1.56
C GLU A 9 -8.79 34.69 -2.60
N GLU A 10 -7.66 34.02 -2.36
CA GLU A 10 -7.13 32.96 -3.21
C GLU A 10 -6.47 31.87 -2.35
N ILE A 11 -6.73 30.60 -2.69
CA ILE A 11 -6.09 29.44 -2.06
C ILE A 11 -5.63 28.48 -3.16
N GLY A 12 -4.32 28.19 -3.19
CA GLY A 12 -3.76 27.20 -4.12
C GLY A 12 -3.96 27.53 -5.60
N GLY A 13 -4.02 28.81 -5.96
CA GLY A 13 -4.31 29.25 -7.33
C GLY A 13 -5.79 29.34 -7.68
N VAL A 14 -6.70 29.07 -6.74
CA VAL A 14 -8.15 29.09 -6.96
C VAL A 14 -8.77 30.24 -6.17
N LYS A 15 -9.60 31.06 -6.84
CA LYS A 15 -10.27 32.20 -6.21
C LYS A 15 -11.33 31.74 -5.20
N LYS A 16 -11.56 32.57 -4.20
CA LYS A 16 -12.58 32.35 -3.16
C LYS A 16 -13.96 32.09 -3.74
N GLU A 17 -14.39 32.86 -4.75
CA GLU A 17 -15.72 32.72 -5.36
C GLU A 17 -15.88 31.35 -6.02
N GLU A 18 -14.83 30.85 -6.68
CA GLU A 18 -14.83 29.52 -7.31
C GLU A 18 -14.92 28.40 -6.27
N LEU A 19 -14.21 28.54 -5.14
CA LEU A 19 -14.28 27.58 -4.03
C LEU A 19 -15.66 27.54 -3.38
N ILE A 20 -16.30 28.70 -3.19
CA ILE A 20 -17.66 28.80 -2.66
C ILE A 20 -18.66 28.19 -3.65
N GLY A 21 -18.53 28.49 -4.94
CA GLY A 21 -19.36 27.90 -5.99
C GLY A 21 -19.30 26.37 -6.01
N LEU A 22 -18.08 25.82 -5.99
CA LEU A 22 -17.88 24.36 -5.92
C LEU A 22 -18.51 23.75 -4.67
N ALA A 23 -18.36 24.40 -3.51
CA ALA A 23 -18.95 23.92 -2.27
C ALA A 23 -20.49 23.90 -2.33
N GLU A 24 -21.13 24.88 -2.98
CA GLU A 24 -22.57 24.86 -3.20
C GLU A 24 -23.01 23.77 -4.16
N GLU A 25 -22.31 23.59 -5.29
CA GLU A 25 -22.59 22.50 -6.22
C GLU A 25 -22.51 21.13 -5.53
N MET A 26 -21.48 20.92 -4.70
CA MET A 26 -21.34 19.71 -3.92
C MET A 26 -22.51 19.53 -2.94
N LYS A 27 -22.96 20.57 -2.25
CA LYS A 27 -24.10 20.49 -1.31
C LYS A 27 -25.43 20.17 -1.99
N HIS A 28 -25.60 20.54 -3.25
CA HIS A 28 -26.82 20.28 -4.03
C HIS A 28 -26.84 18.94 -4.78
N ALA A 29 -25.75 18.16 -4.74
CA ALA A 29 -25.73 16.83 -5.33
C ALA A 29 -26.74 15.90 -4.66
N ASN A 30 -27.33 14.95 -5.40
CA ASN A 30 -28.17 13.89 -4.81
C ASN A 30 -27.33 12.78 -4.17
N PHE A 31 -26.16 12.52 -4.74
CA PHE A 31 -25.15 11.60 -4.23
C PHE A 31 -23.79 12.04 -4.79
N GLY A 32 -22.81 12.20 -3.92
CA GLY A 32 -21.45 12.59 -4.28
C GLY A 32 -20.42 11.51 -3.97
N MET A 33 -19.41 11.40 -4.84
CA MET A 33 -18.32 10.44 -4.69
C MET A 33 -16.99 11.14 -4.96
N VAL A 34 -16.09 11.14 -3.98
CA VAL A 34 -14.74 11.68 -4.13
C VAL A 34 -13.76 10.53 -4.34
N PHE A 35 -13.14 10.47 -5.51
CA PHE A 35 -12.02 9.58 -5.78
C PHE A 35 -10.71 10.33 -5.59
N PHE A 36 -9.74 9.73 -4.89
CA PHE A 36 -8.42 10.34 -4.70
C PHE A 36 -7.29 9.34 -4.93
N GLY A 37 -6.15 9.84 -5.40
CA GLY A 37 -4.97 9.01 -5.71
C GLY A 37 -3.66 9.64 -5.24
N MET A 38 -2.56 9.26 -5.89
CA MET A 38 -1.20 9.61 -5.46
C MET A 38 -0.92 11.12 -5.40
N GLY A 39 -1.62 11.92 -6.21
CA GLY A 39 -1.54 13.38 -6.15
C GLY A 39 -1.93 13.96 -4.79
N VAL A 40 -2.74 13.25 -4.01
CA VAL A 40 -3.13 13.63 -2.63
C VAL A 40 -2.22 12.96 -1.60
N THR A 41 -1.84 11.70 -1.82
CA THR A 41 -1.10 10.92 -0.81
C THR A 41 0.40 11.24 -0.76
N MET A 42 0.99 11.72 -1.87
CA MET A 42 2.43 11.94 -1.99
C MET A 42 2.86 13.41 -2.04
N THR A 43 1.92 14.35 -2.08
CA THR A 43 2.24 15.78 -2.12
C THR A 43 2.08 16.45 -0.75
N GLY A 44 2.87 17.50 -0.51
CA GLY A 44 2.76 18.34 0.68
C GLY A 44 2.71 17.51 1.99
N PRO A 45 1.66 17.67 2.81
CA PRO A 45 1.58 17.03 4.13
C PRO A 45 1.03 15.59 4.11
N LYS A 46 0.91 14.95 2.92
CA LYS A 46 0.60 13.53 2.74
C LYS A 46 -0.70 13.08 3.42
N TYR A 47 -0.61 12.31 4.51
CA TYR A 47 -1.79 11.77 5.22
C TYR A 47 -2.73 12.87 5.73
N LYS A 48 -2.23 14.08 6.00
CA LYS A 48 -3.09 15.20 6.41
C LYS A 48 -4.00 15.70 5.28
N ASN A 49 -3.61 15.51 4.02
CA ASN A 49 -4.49 15.79 2.88
C ASN A 49 -5.71 14.85 2.89
N ILE A 50 -5.48 13.58 3.20
CA ILE A 50 -6.54 12.57 3.32
C ILE A 50 -7.47 12.94 4.48
N ALA A 51 -6.91 13.31 5.64
CA ALA A 51 -7.70 13.76 6.78
C ALA A 51 -8.54 15.03 6.47
N ALA A 52 -8.06 15.93 5.61
CA ALA A 52 -8.82 17.08 5.16
C ALA A 52 -9.98 16.67 4.23
N LEU A 53 -9.76 15.73 3.30
CA LEU A 53 -10.81 15.18 2.44
C LEU A 53 -11.89 14.43 3.24
N GLU A 54 -11.49 13.63 4.23
CA GLU A 54 -12.42 12.96 5.14
C GLU A 54 -13.28 13.96 5.90
N ARG A 55 -12.69 15.06 6.38
CA ARG A 55 -13.44 16.15 7.02
C ARG A 55 -14.41 16.81 6.06
N LEU A 56 -14.00 17.10 4.82
CA LEU A 56 -14.87 17.66 3.80
C LEU A 56 -16.07 16.74 3.53
N VAL A 57 -15.83 15.46 3.27
CA VAL A 57 -16.89 14.47 3.03
C VAL A 57 -17.81 14.35 4.24
N ARG A 58 -17.27 14.40 5.47
CA ARG A 58 -18.07 14.37 6.69
C ARG A 58 -18.97 15.60 6.83
N GLU A 59 -18.48 16.80 6.50
CA GLU A 59 -19.30 18.02 6.52
C GLU A 59 -20.37 18.02 5.42
N LEU A 60 -20.03 17.53 4.21
CA LEU A 60 -21.01 17.41 3.11
C LEU A 60 -22.14 16.44 3.45
N ASN A 61 -21.86 15.36 4.19
CA ASN A 61 -22.88 14.42 4.68
C ASN A 61 -23.93 15.04 5.63
N ARG A 62 -23.74 16.29 6.07
CA ARG A 62 -24.76 17.06 6.79
C ARG A 62 -25.82 17.67 5.86
N HIS A 63 -25.52 17.75 4.56
CA HIS A 63 -26.37 18.36 3.52
C HIS A 63 -26.89 17.32 2.53
N THR A 64 -26.02 16.42 2.06
CA THR A 64 -26.38 15.35 1.12
C THR A 64 -25.42 14.16 1.22
N LYS A 65 -25.77 13.01 0.67
CA LYS A 65 -24.95 11.80 0.78
C LYS A 65 -23.64 11.96 0.00
N PHE A 66 -22.50 11.89 0.69
CA PHE A 66 -21.17 11.81 0.08
C PHE A 66 -20.38 10.59 0.57
N SER A 67 -19.56 10.04 -0.31
CA SER A 67 -18.62 8.95 -0.03
C SER A 67 -17.22 9.29 -0.54
N LEU A 68 -16.21 8.64 0.03
CA LEU A 68 -14.79 8.80 -0.30
C LEU A 68 -14.21 7.44 -0.72
N MET A 69 -13.46 7.37 -1.81
CA MET A 69 -12.82 6.14 -2.30
C MET A 69 -11.35 6.39 -2.65
N PRO A 70 -10.42 5.73 -1.96
CA PRO A 70 -9.03 5.71 -2.40
C PRO A 70 -8.89 4.89 -3.68
N MET A 71 -8.29 5.46 -4.72
CA MET A 71 -7.91 4.74 -5.93
C MET A 71 -6.65 3.89 -5.65
N ARG A 72 -6.87 2.70 -5.10
CA ARG A 72 -5.81 1.72 -4.79
C ARG A 72 -5.11 1.27 -6.07
N GLY A 73 -3.78 1.11 -6.00
CA GLY A 73 -2.92 0.84 -7.16
C GLY A 73 -2.98 -0.60 -7.67
N HIS A 74 -2.21 -1.51 -7.04
CA HIS A 74 -2.18 -2.90 -7.46
C HIS A 74 -3.49 -3.63 -7.16
N TYR A 75 -3.81 -4.63 -7.99
CA TYR A 75 -5.06 -5.37 -7.98
C TYR A 75 -5.43 -6.00 -6.62
N ASN A 76 -4.45 -6.26 -5.74
CA ASN A 76 -4.64 -6.86 -4.43
C ASN A 76 -3.96 -6.13 -3.27
N VAL A 77 -3.61 -4.84 -3.43
CA VAL A 77 -3.03 -4.06 -2.32
C VAL A 77 -4.01 -3.93 -1.15
N ALA A 78 -5.32 -3.85 -1.45
CA ALA A 78 -6.38 -3.88 -0.44
C ALA A 78 -6.39 -5.22 0.31
N GLY A 79 -6.21 -6.34 -0.39
CA GLY A 79 -6.25 -7.66 0.21
C GLY A 79 -5.03 -7.94 1.09
N ALA A 80 -3.84 -7.49 0.69
CA ALA A 80 -2.65 -7.55 1.55
C ALA A 80 -2.91 -6.80 2.87
N GLY A 81 -3.44 -5.57 2.80
CA GLY A 81 -3.81 -4.79 3.98
C GLY A 81 -4.89 -5.45 4.84
N ALA A 82 -5.91 -6.04 4.22
CA ALA A 82 -6.96 -6.77 4.93
C ALA A 82 -6.39 -7.98 5.67
N VAL A 83 -5.56 -8.79 4.99
CA VAL A 83 -4.91 -9.98 5.56
C VAL A 83 -4.06 -9.61 6.76
N PHE A 84 -3.17 -8.62 6.62
CA PHE A 84 -2.36 -8.15 7.74
C PHE A 84 -3.23 -7.68 8.89
N THR A 85 -4.30 -6.92 8.62
CA THR A 85 -5.17 -6.39 9.66
C THR A 85 -5.84 -7.49 10.46
N TRP A 86 -6.45 -8.51 9.82
CA TRP A 86 -7.12 -9.57 10.57
C TRP A 86 -6.15 -10.55 11.24
N ARG A 87 -4.90 -10.67 10.75
CA ARG A 87 -3.87 -11.55 11.35
C ARG A 87 -3.12 -10.89 12.50
N THR A 88 -2.91 -9.58 12.44
CA THR A 88 -1.95 -8.86 13.31
C THR A 88 -2.58 -7.70 14.08
N GLY A 89 -3.77 -7.26 13.67
CA GLY A 89 -4.39 -6.02 14.14
C GLY A 89 -4.01 -4.77 13.33
N PHE A 90 -3.04 -4.86 12.41
CA PHE A 90 -2.47 -3.71 11.70
C PHE A 90 -2.33 -3.93 10.17
N PRO A 91 -2.47 -2.89 9.34
CA PRO A 91 -2.59 -3.05 7.89
C PRO A 91 -1.27 -3.17 7.10
N TYR A 92 -0.14 -2.74 7.65
CA TYR A 92 1.20 -2.82 7.04
C TYR A 92 2.25 -2.43 8.09
N ALA A 93 3.56 -2.41 7.75
CA ALA A 93 4.62 -1.94 8.65
C ALA A 93 4.55 -2.57 10.06
N VAL A 94 4.36 -3.89 10.10
CA VAL A 94 4.23 -4.66 11.33
C VAL A 94 5.59 -5.26 11.67
N ASP A 95 6.10 -4.93 12.85
CA ASP A 95 7.33 -5.47 13.40
C ASP A 95 7.02 -6.56 14.43
N PHE A 96 7.67 -7.72 14.30
CA PHE A 96 7.49 -8.88 15.17
C PHE A 96 8.70 -9.15 16.09
N ARG A 97 9.76 -8.34 16.05
CA ARG A 97 11.01 -8.56 16.82
C ARG A 97 10.81 -8.68 18.34
N ARG A 98 9.69 -8.16 18.87
CA ARG A 98 9.36 -8.21 20.31
C ARG A 98 8.56 -9.46 20.70
N GLY A 99 8.31 -10.38 19.77
CA GLY A 99 7.43 -11.53 19.97
C GLY A 99 5.93 -11.21 19.92
N TYR A 100 5.57 -9.96 19.59
CA TYR A 100 4.19 -9.52 19.38
C TYR A 100 4.13 -8.42 18.31
N PRO A 101 2.98 -8.20 17.64
CA PRO A 101 2.84 -7.17 16.61
C PRO A 101 3.06 -5.75 17.15
N TYR A 102 4.04 -5.04 16.62
CA TYR A 102 4.28 -3.62 16.84
C TYR A 102 4.06 -2.84 15.53
N TYR A 103 3.33 -1.72 15.60
CA TYR A 103 2.95 -0.94 14.41
C TYR A 103 3.28 0.54 14.61
N ASN A 104 4.22 1.04 13.83
CA ASN A 104 4.58 2.45 13.84
C ASN A 104 5.11 2.93 12.47
N PRO A 105 4.23 3.27 11.51
CA PRO A 105 4.67 3.83 10.23
C PRO A 105 5.46 5.14 10.40
N GLY A 106 6.62 5.25 9.76
CA GLY A 106 7.64 6.26 10.02
C GLY A 106 8.85 5.69 10.77
N GLU A 107 8.63 4.62 11.54
CA GLU A 107 9.69 3.82 12.16
C GLU A 107 9.85 2.49 11.43
N THR A 108 8.76 1.76 11.19
CA THR A 108 8.78 0.34 10.78
C THR A 108 8.45 0.12 9.30
N THR A 109 8.41 1.18 8.48
CA THR A 109 8.20 1.00 7.02
C THR A 109 9.50 0.64 6.31
N SER A 110 9.39 -0.03 5.16
CA SER A 110 10.56 -0.50 4.40
C SER A 110 11.54 0.62 4.05
N ASN A 111 11.06 1.79 3.61
CA ASN A 111 11.95 2.92 3.31
C ASN A 111 12.62 3.46 4.57
N ASP A 112 11.90 3.56 5.68
CA ASP A 112 12.45 4.05 6.96
C ASP A 112 13.59 3.14 7.45
N LEU A 113 13.35 1.82 7.45
CA LEU A 113 14.32 0.81 7.87
C LEU A 113 15.56 0.77 6.96
N LEU A 114 15.38 0.87 5.63
CA LEU A 114 16.47 0.86 4.66
C LEU A 114 17.31 2.14 4.75
N ILE A 115 16.68 3.30 4.86
CA ILE A 115 17.38 4.60 4.94
C ILE A 115 18.23 4.68 6.21
N ARG A 116 17.74 4.14 7.34
CA ARG A 116 18.47 4.12 8.60
C ARG A 116 19.42 2.92 8.74
N GLU A 117 19.49 2.07 7.72
CA GLU A 117 20.34 0.87 7.67
C GLU A 117 20.08 -0.11 8.83
N GLU A 118 18.83 -0.19 9.31
CA GLU A 118 18.43 -0.99 10.49
C GLU A 118 18.19 -2.47 10.17
N VAL A 119 18.08 -2.82 8.90
CA VAL A 119 17.88 -4.20 8.41
C VAL A 119 19.14 -4.74 7.76
N ASP A 120 19.39 -6.03 7.98
CA ASP A 120 20.55 -6.78 7.49
C ASP A 120 20.22 -7.70 6.31
N ALA A 121 18.95 -7.95 6.01
CA ALA A 121 18.48 -8.69 4.84
C ALA A 121 17.10 -8.19 4.38
N MET A 122 16.75 -8.49 3.13
CA MET A 122 15.45 -8.12 2.55
C MET A 122 14.90 -9.24 1.67
N LEU A 123 13.64 -9.61 1.92
CA LEU A 123 12.84 -10.48 1.05
C LEU A 123 11.79 -9.62 0.33
N VAL A 124 11.81 -9.65 -0.99
CA VAL A 124 10.82 -8.98 -1.84
C VAL A 124 9.93 -10.02 -2.48
N VAL A 125 8.61 -9.85 -2.35
CA VAL A 125 7.61 -10.74 -2.94
C VAL A 125 6.68 -9.92 -3.83
N ALA A 126 6.62 -10.27 -5.12
CA ALA A 126 5.70 -9.68 -6.11
C ALA A 126 5.69 -8.14 -6.15
N SER A 127 6.88 -7.51 -6.09
CA SER A 127 7.05 -6.05 -6.09
C SER A 127 8.41 -5.66 -6.66
N ASP A 128 8.53 -4.44 -7.18
CA ASP A 128 9.78 -3.91 -7.77
C ASP A 128 10.31 -2.65 -7.03
N PRO A 129 10.76 -2.77 -5.76
CA PRO A 129 11.33 -1.63 -5.01
C PRO A 129 12.59 -1.03 -5.66
N GLY A 130 13.37 -1.80 -6.44
CA GLY A 130 14.52 -1.29 -7.20
C GLY A 130 14.14 -0.19 -8.19
N ALA A 131 12.96 -0.28 -8.82
CA ALA A 131 12.45 0.75 -9.73
C ALA A 131 11.67 1.87 -9.02
N HIS A 132 11.12 1.60 -7.83
CA HIS A 132 10.06 2.43 -7.24
C HIS A 132 10.38 3.04 -5.87
N PHE A 133 11.43 2.59 -5.18
CA PHE A 133 11.87 3.20 -3.93
C PHE A 133 12.77 4.42 -4.17
N VAL A 134 12.94 5.23 -3.13
CA VAL A 134 13.88 6.34 -3.19
C VAL A 134 15.32 5.83 -3.28
N ASN A 135 16.18 6.60 -3.95
CA ASN A 135 17.56 6.21 -4.23
C ASN A 135 18.37 5.79 -3.00
N SER A 136 18.12 6.40 -1.83
CA SER A 136 18.78 6.03 -0.57
C SER A 136 18.45 4.59 -0.15
N SER A 137 17.19 4.18 -0.27
CA SER A 137 16.75 2.82 0.02
C SER A 137 17.34 1.82 -0.98
N VAL A 138 17.34 2.14 -2.28
CA VAL A 138 17.91 1.29 -3.32
C VAL A 138 19.42 1.09 -3.10
N ARG A 139 20.15 2.12 -2.67
CA ARG A 139 21.57 2.00 -2.29
C ARG A 139 21.81 1.06 -1.11
N ARG A 140 20.89 1.01 -0.14
CA ARG A 140 20.98 0.05 0.98
C ARG A 140 20.67 -1.36 0.49
N MET A 141 19.65 -1.54 -0.35
CA MET A 141 19.30 -2.83 -0.94
C MET A 141 20.51 -3.48 -1.63
N ALA A 142 21.29 -2.71 -2.39
CA ALA A 142 22.50 -3.19 -3.08
C ALA A 142 23.67 -3.60 -2.15
N LYS A 143 23.54 -3.46 -0.82
CA LYS A 143 24.59 -3.76 0.17
C LYS A 143 24.21 -4.88 1.15
N ILE A 144 22.97 -5.38 1.08
CA ILE A 144 22.46 -6.40 2.00
C ILE A 144 21.97 -7.60 1.19
N PRO A 145 22.00 -8.82 1.76
CA PRO A 145 21.31 -9.98 1.22
C PRO A 145 19.89 -9.65 0.75
N LEU A 146 19.66 -9.79 -0.56
CA LEU A 146 18.38 -9.50 -1.20
C LEU A 146 17.86 -10.75 -1.93
N ILE A 147 16.71 -11.23 -1.48
CA ILE A 147 15.96 -12.33 -2.10
C ILE A 147 14.74 -11.75 -2.80
N VAL A 148 14.51 -12.16 -4.06
CA VAL A 148 13.35 -11.73 -4.85
C VAL A 148 12.53 -12.95 -5.26
N MET A 149 11.26 -12.93 -4.92
CA MET A 149 10.23 -13.85 -5.40
C MET A 149 9.38 -13.13 -6.43
N ASP A 150 9.66 -13.37 -7.71
CA ASP A 150 8.95 -12.73 -8.83
C ASP A 150 9.03 -13.61 -10.10
N PRO A 151 7.96 -13.69 -10.91
CA PRO A 151 7.97 -14.40 -12.19
C PRO A 151 8.84 -13.74 -13.27
N HIS A 152 9.14 -12.44 -13.19
CA HIS A 152 9.82 -11.70 -14.27
C HIS A 152 11.08 -10.97 -13.81
N PRO A 153 12.06 -10.76 -14.71
CA PRO A 153 13.16 -9.82 -14.48
C PRO A 153 12.63 -8.39 -14.22
N SER A 154 13.24 -7.70 -13.26
CA SER A 154 12.89 -6.36 -12.80
C SER A 154 14.13 -5.60 -12.33
N ALA A 155 14.01 -4.29 -12.07
CA ALA A 155 15.14 -3.53 -11.51
C ALA A 155 15.58 -4.08 -10.14
N THR A 156 14.65 -4.68 -9.39
CA THR A 156 14.95 -5.36 -8.12
C THR A 156 15.69 -6.68 -8.35
N SER A 157 15.33 -7.47 -9.36
CA SER A 157 16.00 -8.74 -9.61
C SER A 157 17.47 -8.57 -10.02
N GLU A 158 17.80 -7.47 -10.70
CA GLU A 158 19.19 -7.11 -11.03
C GLU A 158 20.06 -6.82 -9.79
N LEU A 159 19.43 -6.47 -8.67
CA LEU A 159 20.11 -6.23 -7.40
C LEU A 159 20.15 -7.48 -6.49
N ALA A 160 19.43 -8.55 -6.86
CA ALA A 160 19.18 -9.68 -5.97
C ALA A 160 20.33 -10.68 -5.93
N ASP A 161 20.61 -11.22 -4.74
CA ASP A 161 21.53 -12.35 -4.56
C ASP A 161 20.86 -13.70 -4.91
N LEU A 162 19.53 -13.76 -4.76
CA LEU A 162 18.73 -14.94 -5.08
C LEU A 162 17.40 -14.54 -5.71
N ILE A 163 17.10 -15.09 -6.87
CA ILE A 163 15.81 -14.96 -7.54
C ILE A 163 15.10 -16.31 -7.50
N ILE A 164 13.87 -16.32 -6.98
CA ILE A 164 13.00 -17.49 -6.93
C ILE A 164 11.80 -17.24 -7.83
N PRO A 165 11.73 -17.85 -9.03
CA PRO A 165 10.58 -17.69 -9.91
C PRO A 165 9.31 -18.30 -9.30
N THR A 166 8.20 -17.57 -9.38
CA THR A 166 6.91 -17.98 -8.81
C THR A 166 5.85 -18.12 -9.90
N ALA A 167 4.80 -18.90 -9.61
CA ALA A 167 3.64 -18.98 -10.48
C ALA A 167 2.84 -17.68 -10.48
N ILE A 168 2.37 -17.24 -11.65
CA ILE A 168 1.63 -15.98 -11.79
C ILE A 168 0.20 -16.10 -11.26
N SER A 169 -0.11 -15.37 -10.18
CA SER A 169 -1.47 -15.26 -9.63
C SER A 169 -2.45 -14.72 -10.68
N GLY A 170 -3.57 -15.43 -10.87
CA GLY A 170 -4.61 -15.07 -11.85
C GLY A 170 -4.39 -15.61 -13.27
N VAL A 171 -3.27 -16.30 -13.51
CA VAL A 171 -2.95 -16.94 -14.79
C VAL A 171 -2.59 -18.40 -14.57
N GLU A 172 -1.61 -18.65 -13.71
CA GLU A 172 -1.02 -19.95 -13.43
C GLU A 172 -1.48 -20.55 -12.09
N MET A 173 -1.98 -19.69 -11.20
CA MET A 173 -2.54 -20.03 -9.90
C MET A 173 -3.88 -19.32 -9.69
N ASP A 174 -4.81 -19.97 -8.99
CA ASP A 174 -6.03 -19.34 -8.50
C ASP A 174 -5.80 -18.66 -7.15
N GLY A 175 -6.78 -17.88 -6.69
CA GLY A 175 -6.64 -17.13 -5.46
C GLY A 175 -7.71 -16.07 -5.28
N THR A 176 -7.55 -15.22 -4.27
CA THR A 176 -8.50 -14.15 -3.96
C THR A 176 -7.79 -12.80 -3.95
N ALA A 177 -8.36 -11.84 -4.65
CA ALA A 177 -7.95 -10.45 -4.61
C ALA A 177 -9.07 -9.55 -4.09
N TYR A 178 -8.71 -8.46 -3.42
CA TYR A 178 -9.67 -7.46 -3.00
C TYR A 178 -9.52 -6.24 -3.91
N ARG A 179 -10.62 -5.84 -4.53
CA ARG A 179 -10.70 -4.62 -5.33
C ARG A 179 -10.56 -3.38 -4.43
N MET A 180 -10.37 -2.21 -5.04
CA MET A 180 -10.19 -0.94 -4.31
C MET A 180 -11.33 -0.58 -3.33
N ASP A 181 -12.52 -1.15 -3.52
CA ASP A 181 -13.71 -1.01 -2.66
C ASP A 181 -13.88 -2.18 -1.68
N ASP A 182 -12.80 -2.92 -1.42
CA ASP A 182 -12.72 -4.06 -0.49
C ASP A 182 -13.62 -5.25 -0.85
N VAL A 183 -14.14 -5.31 -2.10
CA VAL A 183 -14.89 -6.47 -2.59
C VAL A 183 -13.92 -7.62 -2.90
N PRO A 184 -14.06 -8.80 -2.27
CA PRO A 184 -13.25 -9.97 -2.56
C PRO A 184 -13.70 -10.63 -3.87
N ILE A 185 -12.76 -10.87 -4.76
CA ILE A 185 -12.96 -11.50 -6.06
C ILE A 185 -12.02 -12.70 -6.15
N ARG A 186 -12.60 -13.90 -6.32
CA ARG A 186 -11.82 -15.10 -6.62
C ARG A 186 -11.42 -15.11 -8.09
N PHE A 187 -10.13 -15.08 -8.37
CA PHE A 187 -9.60 -15.32 -9.71
C PHE A 187 -9.31 -16.81 -9.91
N LYS A 188 -9.33 -17.24 -11.17
CA LYS A 188 -9.14 -18.64 -11.55
C LYS A 188 -7.76 -18.85 -12.16
N LYS A 189 -7.23 -20.05 -11.97
CA LYS A 189 -6.14 -20.58 -12.78
C LYS A 189 -6.61 -20.76 -14.21
N LEU A 190 -5.82 -20.31 -15.18
CA LEU A 190 -6.10 -20.39 -16.61
C LEU A 190 -5.23 -21.43 -17.30
N ILE A 191 -3.96 -21.55 -16.89
CA ILE A 191 -2.98 -22.49 -17.44
C ILE A 191 -2.17 -23.15 -16.31
N ASP A 192 -1.50 -24.26 -16.60
CA ASP A 192 -0.60 -24.93 -15.65
C ASP A 192 0.74 -24.21 -15.54
N SER A 193 1.27 -24.10 -14.30
CA SER A 193 2.63 -23.62 -14.06
C SER A 193 3.61 -24.78 -13.89
N LYS A 194 4.85 -24.53 -14.27
CA LYS A 194 6.01 -25.34 -13.86
C LYS A 194 6.65 -24.85 -12.56
N PHE A 195 6.24 -23.67 -12.08
CA PHE A 195 6.77 -23.05 -10.87
C PHE A 195 5.79 -23.25 -9.71
N LYS A 196 6.32 -23.17 -8.49
CA LYS A 196 5.52 -23.17 -7.27
C LYS A 196 4.86 -21.79 -7.09
N SER A 197 3.72 -21.76 -6.41
CA SER A 197 3.10 -20.52 -5.96
C SER A 197 3.92 -19.82 -4.88
N ASP A 198 3.67 -18.52 -4.68
CA ASP A 198 4.27 -17.75 -3.58
C ASP A 198 3.99 -18.42 -2.23
N PHE A 199 2.78 -18.97 -2.04
CA PHE A 199 2.35 -19.65 -0.82
C PHE A 199 3.17 -20.92 -0.54
N GLU A 200 3.36 -21.77 -1.55
CA GLU A 200 4.14 -23.01 -1.42
C GLU A 200 5.60 -22.71 -1.11
N ILE A 201 6.20 -21.72 -1.78
CA ILE A 201 7.60 -21.33 -1.55
C ILE A 201 7.79 -20.76 -0.14
N ILE A 202 6.90 -19.87 0.31
CA ILE A 202 6.96 -19.35 1.69
C ILE A 202 6.76 -20.48 2.71
N GLY A 203 5.87 -21.43 2.43
CA GLY A 203 5.68 -22.63 3.27
C GLY A 203 6.95 -23.47 3.40
N ASP A 204 7.63 -23.74 2.29
CA ASP A 204 8.90 -24.49 2.28
C ASP A 204 10.00 -23.74 3.06
N ILE A 205 10.06 -22.42 2.94
CA ILE A 205 11.02 -21.57 3.67
C ILE A 205 10.76 -21.66 5.18
N ILE A 206 9.50 -21.52 5.61
CA ILE A 206 9.12 -21.62 7.03
C ILE A 206 9.49 -22.99 7.58
N GLU A 207 9.14 -24.08 6.89
CA GLU A 207 9.48 -25.43 7.32
C GLU A 207 11.00 -25.62 7.45
N LYS A 208 11.77 -25.04 6.53
CA LYS A 208 13.23 -25.10 6.58
C LYS A 208 13.80 -24.37 7.79
N ILE A 209 13.28 -23.18 8.11
CA ILE A 209 13.69 -22.38 9.27
C ILE A 209 13.37 -23.14 10.58
N ASP A 210 12.17 -23.70 10.68
CA ASP A 210 11.75 -24.49 11.86
C ASP A 210 12.68 -25.69 12.11
N ARG A 211 13.05 -26.41 11.05
CA ARG A 211 13.99 -27.54 11.13
C ARG A 211 15.42 -27.12 11.50
N MET A 212 15.82 -25.88 11.22
CA MET A 212 17.12 -25.35 11.63
C MET A 212 17.17 -25.02 13.13
N GLY A 213 16.01 -24.99 13.81
CA GLY A 213 15.95 -24.75 15.26
C GLY A 213 16.39 -23.35 15.66
N VAL A 214 16.30 -22.37 14.74
CA VAL A 214 16.52 -20.95 15.04
C VAL A 214 15.39 -20.53 15.98
N LYS A 215 15.69 -20.45 17.28
CA LYS A 215 14.78 -19.89 18.28
C LYS A 215 15.06 -18.39 18.39
N ASP A 216 13.99 -17.61 18.51
CA ASP A 216 14.02 -16.17 18.84
C ASP A 216 14.86 -15.85 20.08
#